data_AF-X1MP55-F1
#
_entry.id   AF-X1MP55-F1
#
_cell.length_a   1.000
_cell.length_b   1.000
_cell.length_c   1.000
_cell.angle_alpha   90.00
_cell.angle_beta   90.00
_cell.angle_gamma   90.00
#
_symmetry.space_group_name_H-M   'P 1'
#
loop_
_entity.id
_entity.type
_entity.pdbx_description
1 polymer ?
#
loop_
_entity_poly.entity_id
_entity_poly.type
_entity_poly.pdbx_seq_one_letter_code
_entity_poly.pdbx_strand_id
1 'polypeptide(L)'
;MEFEAGPIGGAVAERPLHKIDVVAEFIGAGPITGSITAVRIMYEGKAVTEVPEGEKFDVLVDYSAHNPGALQWAVCATMITTAGELPNYDATLPVWPSDTLSGTMELDEMGTPGPMPDHDITLRIKLWGNQERTATPPPQTEW
;
A
#
# COMPACT_ATOMS: atom_id res chain seq x y z
N MET A 1 7.92 -54.15 -28.89
CA MET A 1 8.57 -52.94 -28.37
C MET A 1 7.46 -52.11 -27.78
N GLU A 2 7.20 -52.30 -26.49
CA GLU A 2 6.13 -51.59 -25.77
C GLU A 2 6.72 -50.29 -25.22
N PHE A 3 6.05 -49.18 -25.49
CA PHE A 3 6.39 -47.88 -24.93
C PHE A 3 5.59 -47.70 -23.65
N GLU A 4 6.26 -47.77 -22.50
CA GLU A 4 5.68 -47.31 -21.24
C GLU A 4 5.67 -45.77 -21.25
N ALA A 5 4.46 -45.20 -21.27
CA ALA A 5 4.26 -43.79 -21.00
C ALA A 5 4.50 -43.56 -19.50
N GLY A 6 5.61 -42.92 -19.15
CA GLY A 6 5.83 -42.40 -17.80
C GLY A 6 4.76 -41.36 -17.42
N PRO A 7 4.41 -41.23 -16.13
CA PRO A 7 3.40 -40.28 -15.70
C PRO A 7 3.88 -38.85 -15.97
N ILE A 8 3.20 -38.17 -16.90
CA ILE A 8 3.27 -36.73 -17.08
C ILE A 8 2.32 -36.12 -16.05
N GLY A 9 2.86 -35.38 -15.09
CA GLY A 9 2.06 -34.56 -14.19
C GLY A 9 2.51 -34.63 -12.74
N GLY A 10 3.65 -34.01 -12.44
CA GLY A 10 3.86 -33.52 -11.08
C GLY A 10 2.81 -32.46 -10.81
N ALA A 11 1.86 -32.74 -9.92
CA ALA A 11 0.94 -31.72 -9.42
C ALA A 11 1.79 -30.63 -8.77
N VAL A 12 1.78 -29.43 -9.35
CA VAL A 12 2.30 -28.25 -8.66
C VAL A 12 1.36 -28.04 -7.48
N ALA A 13 1.85 -28.23 -6.26
CA ALA A 13 1.03 -27.97 -5.07
C ALA A 13 0.60 -26.49 -5.11
N GLU A 14 -0.70 -26.24 -5.19
CA GLU A 14 -1.24 -24.90 -5.07
C GLU A 14 -0.92 -24.38 -3.67
N ARG A 15 -0.27 -23.21 -3.60
CA ARG A 15 0.08 -22.58 -2.32
C ARG A 15 -1.19 -22.03 -1.65
N PRO A 16 -1.28 -22.05 -0.31
CA PRO A 16 -2.41 -21.47 0.41
C PRO A 16 -2.59 -19.98 0.05
N LEU A 17 -3.83 -19.52 -0.01
CA LEU A 17 -4.19 -18.11 -0.15
C LEU A 17 -4.40 -17.50 1.23
N HIS A 18 -3.89 -16.29 1.43
CA HIS A 18 -4.04 -15.54 2.66
C HIS A 18 -4.67 -14.18 2.42
N LYS A 19 -5.52 -13.75 3.36
CA LYS A 19 -6.27 -12.50 3.28
C LYS A 19 -5.43 -11.30 3.71
N ILE A 20 -5.77 -10.16 3.13
CA ILE A 20 -5.21 -8.87 3.49
C ILE A 20 -6.35 -7.96 3.93
N ASP A 21 -6.45 -7.72 5.23
CA ASP A 21 -7.36 -6.73 5.79
C ASP A 21 -6.71 -5.34 5.72
N VAL A 22 -7.47 -4.33 5.33
CA VAL A 22 -6.97 -2.96 5.21
C VAL A 22 -7.72 -2.02 6.15
N VAL A 23 -6.95 -1.25 6.93
CA VAL A 23 -7.45 -0.15 7.75
C VAL A 23 -6.82 1.15 7.25
N ALA A 24 -7.64 2.09 6.79
CA ALA A 24 -7.17 3.33 6.18
C ALA A 24 -7.65 4.57 6.97
N GLU A 25 -6.74 5.51 7.25
CA GLU A 25 -7.02 6.73 7.99
C GLU A 25 -6.33 7.94 7.34
N PHE A 26 -7.02 9.09 7.33
CA PHE A 26 -6.42 10.38 6.97
C PHE A 26 -6.13 11.21 8.22
N ILE A 27 -4.90 11.73 8.32
CA ILE A 27 -4.44 12.58 9.42
C ILE A 27 -3.94 13.91 8.84
N GLY A 28 -4.77 14.95 8.88
CA GLY A 28 -4.36 16.28 8.45
C GLY A 28 -3.59 17.04 9.54
N ALA A 29 -2.52 17.76 9.17
CA ALA A 29 -1.92 18.78 10.00
C ALA A 29 -2.35 20.19 9.55
N GLY A 30 -2.82 21.03 10.49
CA GLY A 30 -3.32 22.38 10.17
C GLY A 30 -4.68 22.37 9.46
N PRO A 31 -4.96 23.31 8.54
CA PRO A 31 -6.26 23.42 7.86
C PRO A 31 -6.45 22.39 6.73
N ILE A 32 -5.57 21.40 6.62
CA ILE A 32 -5.62 20.39 5.57
C ILE A 32 -6.78 19.44 5.84
N THR A 33 -7.59 19.22 4.82
CA THR A 33 -8.69 18.24 4.81
C THR A 33 -8.41 17.17 3.75
N GLY A 34 -8.89 15.96 3.95
CA GLY A 34 -8.67 14.89 2.98
C GLY A 34 -9.35 13.59 3.38
N SER A 35 -9.28 12.61 2.49
CA SER A 35 -9.82 11.27 2.68
C SER A 35 -9.10 10.28 1.78
N ILE A 36 -8.78 9.11 2.31
CA ILE A 36 -8.44 7.94 1.48
C ILE A 36 -9.74 7.42 0.85
N THR A 37 -9.78 7.35 -0.47
CA THR A 37 -10.96 6.94 -1.23
C THR A 37 -10.95 5.46 -1.57
N ALA A 38 -9.78 4.87 -1.75
CA ALA A 38 -9.62 3.42 -1.95
C ALA A 38 -8.20 2.97 -1.61
N VAL A 39 -8.08 1.70 -1.22
CA VAL A 39 -6.81 0.99 -1.15
C VAL A 39 -6.96 -0.27 -2.00
N ARG A 40 -5.99 -0.54 -2.86
CA ARG A 40 -6.01 -1.67 -3.80
C ARG A 40 -4.74 -2.50 -3.62
N ILE A 41 -4.91 -3.80 -3.37
CA ILE A 41 -3.82 -4.77 -3.40
C ILE A 41 -3.74 -5.32 -4.82
N MET A 42 -2.59 -5.22 -5.46
CA MET A 42 -2.38 -5.71 -6.83
C MET A 42 -1.54 -6.98 -6.82
N TYR A 43 -2.03 -8.04 -7.46
CA TYR A 43 -1.30 -9.28 -7.73
C TYR A 43 -1.48 -9.66 -9.19
N GLU A 44 -0.39 -9.93 -9.90
CA GLU A 44 -0.38 -10.22 -11.35
C GLU A 44 -1.17 -9.19 -12.18
N GLY A 45 -1.10 -7.91 -11.80
CA GLY A 45 -1.80 -6.81 -12.47
C GLY A 45 -3.30 -6.72 -12.20
N LYS A 46 -3.84 -7.46 -11.22
CA LYS A 46 -5.26 -7.43 -10.83
C LYS A 46 -5.44 -7.02 -9.38
N ALA A 47 -6.52 -6.28 -9.10
CA ALA A 47 -6.91 -6.00 -7.74
C ALA A 47 -7.46 -7.27 -7.06
N VAL A 48 -6.88 -7.64 -5.93
CA VAL A 48 -7.23 -8.84 -5.16
C VAL A 48 -7.43 -8.50 -3.68
N THR A 49 -7.99 -9.44 -2.92
CA THR A 49 -8.06 -9.38 -1.44
C THR A 49 -7.27 -10.52 -0.80
N GLU A 50 -6.73 -11.42 -1.61
CA GLU A 50 -6.01 -12.62 -1.19
C GLU A 50 -4.78 -12.82 -2.09
N VAL A 51 -3.66 -13.22 -1.50
CA VAL A 51 -2.38 -13.45 -2.19
C VAL A 51 -1.83 -14.82 -1.76
N PRO A 52 -1.27 -15.63 -2.68
CA PRO A 52 -0.65 -16.89 -2.29
C PRO A 52 0.56 -16.69 -1.37
N GLU A 53 0.75 -17.62 -0.43
CA GLU A 53 1.92 -17.65 0.44
C GLU A 53 3.22 -17.53 -0.38
N GLY A 54 4.16 -16.71 0.09
CA GLY A 54 5.46 -16.51 -0.56
C GLY A 54 5.45 -15.59 -1.78
N GLU A 55 4.27 -15.20 -2.31
CA GLU A 55 4.17 -14.31 -3.46
C GLU A 55 4.24 -12.84 -3.07
N LYS A 56 4.70 -12.01 -4.00
CA LYS A 56 4.76 -10.55 -3.84
C LYS A 56 3.47 -9.91 -4.34
N PHE A 57 3.11 -8.78 -3.74
CA PHE A 57 1.98 -7.96 -4.14
C PHE A 57 2.30 -6.48 -3.97
N ASP A 58 1.58 -5.62 -4.70
CA ASP A 58 1.72 -4.17 -4.61
C ASP A 58 0.53 -3.57 -3.86
N VAL A 59 0.75 -2.41 -3.23
CA VAL A 59 -0.29 -1.67 -2.51
C VAL A 59 -0.43 -0.29 -3.14
N LEU A 60 -1.62 0.03 -3.62
CA LEU A 60 -1.99 1.32 -4.20
C LEU A 60 -3.00 2.04 -3.31
N VAL A 61 -2.86 3.36 -3.17
CA VAL A 61 -3.71 4.20 -2.32
C VAL A 61 -4.25 5.38 -3.11
N ASP A 62 -5.57 5.39 -3.32
CA ASP A 62 -6.28 6.51 -3.93
C ASP A 62 -6.80 7.44 -2.84
N TYR A 63 -6.61 8.76 -3.00
CA TYR A 63 -7.09 9.72 -2.01
C TYR A 63 -7.44 11.08 -2.63
N SER A 64 -8.11 11.91 -1.83
CA SER A 64 -8.31 13.33 -2.08
C SER A 64 -7.79 14.14 -0.90
N ALA A 65 -7.10 15.26 -1.13
CA ALA A 65 -6.58 16.13 -0.08
C ALA A 65 -6.57 17.60 -0.53
N HIS A 66 -7.14 18.48 0.29
CA HIS A 66 -7.31 19.92 0.07
C HIS A 66 -6.65 20.74 1.18
N ASN A 67 -5.94 21.81 0.80
CA ASN A 67 -5.27 22.71 1.72
C ASN A 67 -5.55 24.18 1.37
N PRO A 68 -6.56 24.82 1.99
CA PRO A 68 -6.88 26.20 1.70
C PRO A 68 -5.82 27.14 2.29
N GLY A 69 -5.15 27.92 1.44
CA GLY A 69 -4.27 29.02 1.87
C GLY A 69 -2.78 28.71 1.96
N ALA A 70 -2.34 27.50 1.65
CA ALA A 70 -0.91 27.20 1.51
C ALA A 70 -0.42 27.52 0.08
N LEU A 71 0.77 28.11 -0.07
CA LEU A 71 1.41 28.32 -1.37
C LEU A 71 2.10 27.05 -1.90
N GLN A 72 2.56 26.20 -0.98
CA GLN A 72 3.19 24.90 -1.20
C GLN A 72 2.81 23.99 -0.04
N TRP A 73 2.57 22.71 -0.32
CA TRP A 73 2.25 21.71 0.71
C TRP A 73 2.65 20.32 0.25
N ALA A 74 2.79 19.39 1.17
CA ALA A 74 3.20 18.03 0.87
C ALA A 74 2.34 17.01 1.61
N VAL A 75 2.36 15.79 1.10
CA VAL A 75 1.61 14.64 1.61
C VAL A 75 2.57 13.46 1.76
N CYS A 76 2.29 12.54 2.65
CA CYS A 76 3.02 11.28 2.76
C CYS A 76 2.06 10.16 3.14
N ALA A 77 2.36 8.96 2.67
CA ALA A 77 1.62 7.76 3.01
C ALA A 77 2.54 6.79 3.75
N THR A 78 2.04 6.21 4.83
CA THR A 78 2.76 5.21 5.62
C THR A 78 1.93 3.93 5.67
N MET A 79 2.58 2.81 5.36
CA MET A 79 2.04 1.46 5.54
C MET A 79 2.66 0.81 6.75
N ILE A 80 1.82 0.37 7.67
CA ILE A 80 2.21 -0.40 8.86
C ILE A 80 1.62 -1.78 8.73
N THR A 81 2.47 -2.79 8.74
CA THR A 81 2.04 -4.18 8.84
C THR A 81 1.96 -4.60 10.29
N THR A 82 0.83 -5.20 10.68
CA THR A 82 0.66 -5.69 12.06
C THR A 82 1.20 -7.11 12.24
N ALA A 83 1.56 -7.80 11.15
CA ALA A 83 2.10 -9.15 11.19
C ALA A 83 3.54 -9.19 11.73
N GLY A 84 4.22 -8.04 11.84
CA GLY A 84 5.57 -7.92 12.41
C GLY A 84 6.70 -8.51 11.56
N GLU A 85 6.37 -9.41 10.62
CA GLU A 85 7.32 -10.07 9.71
C GLU A 85 7.53 -9.31 8.40
N LEU A 86 6.58 -8.44 8.04
CA LEU A 86 6.73 -7.53 6.90
C LEU A 86 7.40 -6.21 7.38
N PRO A 87 8.21 -5.55 6.55
CA PRO A 87 8.69 -4.21 6.81
C PRO A 87 7.53 -3.21 6.64
N ASN A 88 7.55 -2.18 7.47
CA ASN A 88 6.74 -0.99 7.25
C ASN A 88 7.35 -0.14 6.12
N TYR A 89 6.54 0.70 5.50
CA TYR A 89 6.98 1.54 4.39
C TYR A 89 6.50 2.98 4.53
N ASP A 90 7.39 3.92 4.23
CA ASP A 90 7.10 5.34 4.19
C ASP A 90 7.33 5.90 2.78
N ALA A 91 6.26 6.42 2.20
CA ALA A 91 6.27 7.04 0.90
C ALA A 91 6.15 8.56 1.04
N THR A 92 7.17 9.28 0.61
CA THR A 92 7.17 10.76 0.62
C THR A 92 6.80 11.29 -0.75
N LEU A 93 5.81 12.17 -0.81
CA LEU A 93 5.31 12.72 -2.07
C LEU A 93 5.93 14.06 -2.42
N PRO A 94 5.90 14.44 -3.71
CA PRO A 94 6.32 15.76 -4.13
C PRO A 94 5.49 16.86 -3.47
N VAL A 95 6.08 18.05 -3.38
CA VAL A 95 5.42 19.28 -2.94
C VAL A 95 4.49 19.78 -4.05
N TRP A 96 3.22 19.98 -3.72
CA TRP A 96 2.18 20.41 -4.67
C TRP A 96 1.93 21.92 -4.57
N PRO A 97 1.63 22.59 -5.70
CA PRO A 97 0.97 23.89 -5.70
C PRO A 97 -0.44 23.81 -5.10
N SER A 98 -0.99 24.97 -4.72
CA SER A 98 -2.25 25.09 -3.96
C SER A 98 -3.53 24.67 -4.71
N ASP A 99 -3.46 24.57 -6.04
CA ASP A 99 -4.60 24.31 -6.94
C ASP A 99 -4.65 22.86 -7.46
N THR A 100 -3.65 22.04 -7.11
CA THR A 100 -3.44 20.74 -7.74
C THR A 100 -4.13 19.65 -6.93
N LEU A 101 -5.46 19.60 -7.10
CA LEU A 101 -6.40 18.83 -6.28
C LEU A 101 -7.20 17.88 -7.14
N SER A 102 -6.65 16.69 -7.38
CA SER A 102 -7.36 15.47 -7.83
C SER A 102 -6.33 14.53 -8.45
N GLY A 103 -5.44 14.00 -7.64
CA GLY A 103 -4.57 12.92 -8.09
C GLY A 103 -5.10 11.61 -7.55
N THR A 104 -5.62 10.73 -8.42
CA THR A 104 -5.38 9.31 -8.22
C THR A 104 -3.87 9.19 -8.07
N MET A 105 -3.40 8.88 -6.88
CA MET A 105 -2.01 8.56 -6.78
C MET A 105 -1.84 7.09 -7.08
N GLU A 106 -1.28 6.83 -8.25
CA GLU A 106 -0.23 5.85 -8.31
C GLU A 106 0.95 6.46 -7.55
N LEU A 107 0.99 6.23 -6.23
CA LEU A 107 2.26 6.23 -5.54
C LEU A 107 2.97 5.00 -6.07
N ASP A 108 3.93 5.22 -6.95
CA ASP A 108 4.80 4.15 -7.45
C ASP A 108 5.33 3.38 -6.25
N GLU A 109 5.01 2.07 -6.22
CA GLU A 109 5.32 1.08 -5.19
C GLU A 109 5.58 1.67 -3.79
N MET A 110 4.67 1.45 -2.83
CA MET A 110 5.06 1.50 -1.41
C MET A 110 6.05 0.36 -1.03
N GLY A 111 6.95 0.01 -1.94
CA GLY A 111 7.72 -1.21 -1.98
C GLY A 111 6.85 -2.44 -2.25
N THR A 112 7.53 -3.54 -2.51
CA THR A 112 6.98 -4.87 -2.27
C THR A 112 7.23 -5.16 -0.79
N PRO A 113 6.22 -5.10 0.10
CA PRO A 113 6.40 -5.37 1.53
C PRO A 113 7.11 -6.70 1.76
N GLY A 114 7.02 -7.61 0.81
CA GLY A 114 7.82 -8.81 0.78
C GLY A 114 6.95 -9.95 0.30
N PRO A 115 7.41 -11.20 0.47
CA PRO A 115 6.55 -12.34 0.28
C PRO A 115 5.40 -12.31 1.29
N MET A 116 4.18 -12.62 0.83
CA MET A 116 3.02 -12.87 1.70
C MET A 116 3.40 -13.94 2.75
N PRO A 117 3.20 -13.70 4.05
CA PRO A 117 3.49 -14.71 5.07
C PRO A 117 2.45 -15.85 5.02
N ASP A 118 2.68 -16.90 5.81
CA ASP A 118 1.84 -18.10 5.91
C ASP A 118 0.53 -17.89 6.72
N HIS A 119 0.08 -16.65 6.83
CA HIS A 119 -1.09 -16.24 7.58
C HIS A 119 -1.70 -14.94 7.05
N ASP A 120 -2.96 -14.68 7.42
CA ASP A 120 -3.66 -13.43 7.08
C ASP A 120 -2.97 -12.23 7.74
N ILE A 121 -2.91 -11.10 7.04
CA ILE A 121 -2.27 -9.88 7.55
C ILE A 121 -3.26 -8.72 7.61
N THR A 122 -2.94 -7.73 8.44
CA THR A 122 -3.59 -6.40 8.39
C THR A 122 -2.57 -5.34 7.99
N LEU A 123 -2.93 -4.57 6.97
CA LEU A 123 -2.22 -3.37 6.56
C LEU A 123 -2.95 -2.14 7.08
N ARG A 124 -2.25 -1.33 7.86
CA ARG A 124 -2.73 0.00 8.26
C ARG A 124 -2.08 1.03 7.37
N ILE A 125 -2.90 1.85 6.73
CA ILE A 125 -2.44 2.91 5.85
C ILE A 125 -2.86 4.24 6.44
N LYS A 126 -1.88 5.11 6.66
CA LYS A 126 -2.11 6.47 7.11
C LYS A 126 -1.63 7.44 6.07
N LEU A 127 -2.49 8.38 5.71
CA LEU A 127 -2.16 9.48 4.82
C LEU A 127 -2.06 10.75 5.65
N TRP A 128 -0.93 11.45 5.54
CA TRP A 128 -0.69 12.70 6.24
C TRP A 128 -0.39 13.83 5.27
N GLY A 129 -0.83 15.04 5.62
CA GLY A 129 -0.52 16.26 4.88
C GLY A 129 -0.01 17.35 5.80
N ASN A 130 0.96 18.14 5.33
CA ASN A 130 1.51 19.30 6.03
C ASN A 130 1.76 20.48 5.08
N GLN A 131 1.68 21.69 5.64
CA GLN A 131 1.94 22.95 4.96
C GLN A 131 3.43 23.29 4.89
N GLU A 132 4.27 22.64 5.69
CA GLU A 132 5.72 22.84 5.62
C GLU A 132 6.30 22.17 4.37
N ARG A 133 7.32 22.80 3.79
CA ARG A 133 7.93 22.40 2.51
C ARG A 133 8.56 20.99 2.53
N THR A 134 8.69 20.38 3.71
CA THR A 134 9.20 19.03 3.93
C THR A 134 8.11 18.17 4.55
N ALA A 135 7.62 17.18 3.81
CA ALA A 135 6.85 16.09 4.38
C ALA A 135 7.81 15.04 4.94
N THR A 136 8.26 15.22 6.17
CA THR A 136 8.79 14.08 6.93
C THR A 136 7.59 13.40 7.56
N PRO A 137 7.24 12.15 7.18
CA PRO A 137 6.23 11.41 7.92
C PRO A 137 6.65 11.34 9.39
N PRO A 138 5.73 11.55 10.36
CA PRO A 138 6.02 11.22 11.75
C PRO A 138 6.61 9.81 11.86
N PRO A 139 7.46 9.52 12.86
CA PRO A 139 8.07 8.20 13.01
C PRO A 139 6.99 7.16 13.31
N GLN A 140 7.06 6.00 12.65
CA GLN A 140 6.04 4.93 12.72
C GLN A 140 5.63 4.50 14.14
N THR A 141 6.51 4.68 15.14
CA THR A 141 6.22 4.42 16.56
C THR A 141 5.18 5.36 17.17
N GLU A 142 4.89 6.49 16.53
CA GLU A 142 3.89 7.48 16.98
C GLU A 142 2.50 7.25 16.36
N TRP A 143 2.31 6.16 15.60
CA TRP A 143 1.10 5.88 14.84
C TRP A 143 0.39 4.58 15.22
#